data_AF-A0A819EX37-F1
#
_entry.id   AF-A0A819EX37-F1
#
_cell.length_a   1.000
_cell.length_b   1.000
_cell.length_c   1.000
_cell.angle_alpha   90.00
_cell.angle_beta   90.00
_cell.angle_gamma   90.00
#
_symmetry.space_group_name_H-M   'P 1'
#
loop_
_entity.id
_entity.type
_entity.pdbx_description
1 polymer ?
#
loop_
_entity_poly.entity_id
_entity_poly.type
_entity_poly.pdbx_seq_one_letter_code
_entity_poly.pdbx_strand_id
1 'polypeptide(L)'
;MLIISVSLSDIARVSEVLLNMDKYMIVILYIIGTLGAILNIITFLQKQIRRNSCSFYFLSSSIIDFCIMNVFILMEIITTFNKSLSDLIYSTNIWCKVGNCIMFILPCLSS
;
A
#
# COMPACT_ATOMS: atom_id res chain seq x y z
N MET A 1 -8.19 -30.81 -27.15
CA MET A 1 -8.79 -29.48 -27.36
C MET A 1 -9.87 -29.31 -26.30
N LEU A 2 -9.46 -28.90 -25.10
CA LEU A 2 -10.25 -28.98 -23.86
C LEU A 2 -10.10 -27.64 -23.15
N ILE A 3 -10.53 -26.58 -23.83
CA ILE A 3 -10.53 -25.20 -23.36
C ILE A 3 -11.86 -24.64 -23.84
N ILE A 4 -12.55 -23.85 -23.01
CA ILE A 4 -13.86 -23.22 -23.26
C ILE A 4 -15.05 -24.03 -22.71
N SER A 5 -15.14 -24.11 -21.38
CA SER A 5 -16.41 -23.95 -20.69
C SER A 5 -16.20 -23.40 -19.27
N VAL A 6 -15.27 -22.45 -19.11
CA VAL A 6 -15.36 -21.57 -17.93
C VAL A 6 -16.53 -20.64 -18.24
N SER A 7 -17.63 -20.81 -17.52
CA SER A 7 -18.84 -20.03 -17.76
C SER A 7 -18.57 -18.57 -17.37
N LEU A 8 -19.17 -17.62 -18.09
CA LEU A 8 -19.03 -16.18 -17.78
C LEU A 8 -19.42 -15.87 -16.33
N SER A 9 -20.35 -16.66 -15.77
CA SER A 9 -20.75 -16.61 -14.36
C SER A 9 -19.66 -17.03 -13.39
N ASP A 10 -18.79 -17.99 -13.75
CA ASP A 10 -17.67 -18.40 -12.89
C ASP A 10 -16.62 -17.30 -12.82
N ILE A 11 -16.33 -16.63 -13.96
CA ILE A 11 -15.40 -15.50 -14.02
C ILE A 11 -15.92 -14.33 -13.17
N ALA A 12 -17.21 -14.02 -13.27
CA ALA A 12 -17.84 -12.96 -12.48
C ALA A 12 -17.76 -13.24 -10.97
N ARG A 13 -18.04 -14.48 -10.55
CA ARG A 13 -17.97 -14.89 -9.14
C ARG A 13 -16.55 -14.83 -8.59
N VAL A 14 -15.57 -15.33 -9.34
CA VAL A 14 -14.16 -15.28 -8.92
C VAL A 14 -13.67 -13.83 -8.82
N SER A 15 -14.06 -12.97 -9.76
CA SER A 15 -13.69 -11.55 -9.75
C SER A 15 -14.26 -10.82 -8.53
N GLU A 16 -15.50 -11.10 -8.15
CA GLU A 16 -16.12 -10.51 -6.95
C GLU A 16 -15.41 -10.96 -5.65
N VAL A 17 -15.05 -12.24 -5.57
CA VAL A 17 -14.29 -12.77 -4.42
C VAL A 17 -12.91 -12.12 -4.36
N LEU A 18 -12.22 -11.98 -5.50
CA LEU A 18 -10.91 -11.32 -5.56
C LEU A 18 -10.97 -9.89 -5.02
N LEU A 19 -11.94 -9.09 -5.50
CA LEU A 19 -12.11 -7.70 -5.06
C LEU A 19 -12.36 -7.58 -3.56
N ASN A 20 -13.12 -8.52 -2.98
CA ASN A 20 -13.32 -8.57 -1.54
C ASN A 20 -12.04 -8.95 -0.80
N MET A 21 -11.27 -9.93 -1.29
CA MET A 21 -10.00 -10.33 -0.67
C MET A 21 -8.97 -9.20 -0.70
N ASP A 22 -8.82 -8.51 -1.83
CA ASP A 22 -7.91 -7.37 -1.98
C ASP A 22 -8.26 -6.24 -0.99
N LYS A 23 -9.56 -5.94 -0.84
CA LYS A 23 -10.05 -4.95 0.11
C LYS A 23 -9.63 -5.26 1.55
N TYR A 24 -9.76 -6.51 1.99
CA TYR A 24 -9.34 -6.89 3.34
C TYR A 24 -7.82 -6.93 3.48
N MET A 25 -7.11 -7.39 2.45
CA MET A 25 -5.65 -7.48 2.45
C MET A 25 -5.01 -6.09 2.59
N ILE A 26 -5.50 -5.10 1.85
CA ILE A 26 -5.00 -3.71 1.92
C ILE A 26 -5.16 -3.13 3.33
N VAL A 27 -6.30 -3.39 4.00
CA VAL A 27 -6.54 -2.91 5.37
C VAL A 27 -5.58 -3.58 6.37
N ILE A 28 -5.34 -4.89 6.24
CA ILE A 28 -4.40 -5.62 7.10
C ILE A 28 -2.98 -5.10 6.90
N LEU A 29 -2.55 -4.93 5.63
CA LEU A 29 -1.24 -4.38 5.29
C LEU A 29 -1.04 -2.98 5.85
N TYR A 30 -2.07 -2.13 5.82
CA TYR A 30 -2.02 -0.80 6.41
C TYR A 30 -1.78 -0.85 7.92
N ILE A 31 -2.52 -1.69 8.65
CA ILE A 31 -2.39 -1.82 10.12
C ILE A 31 -0.99 -2.31 10.49
N ILE A 32 -0.51 -3.38 9.83
CA ILE A 32 0.81 -3.95 10.13
C ILE A 32 1.92 -2.97 9.72
N GLY A 33 1.81 -2.35 8.55
CA GLY A 33 2.80 -1.40 8.03
C GLY A 33 2.93 -0.16 8.89
N THR A 34 1.81 0.43 9.34
CA THR A 34 1.82 1.60 10.23
C THR A 34 2.41 1.27 11.60
N LEU A 35 2.03 0.12 12.19
CA LEU A 35 2.61 -0.34 13.46
C LEU A 35 4.11 -0.58 13.33
N GLY A 36 4.56 -1.25 12.26
CA GLY A 36 5.98 -1.49 12.00
C GLY A 36 6.78 -0.20 11.85
N ALA A 37 6.27 0.76 11.08
CA ALA A 37 6.92 2.06 10.89
C ALA A 37 6.99 2.87 12.21
N ILE A 38 5.92 2.86 13.02
CA ILE A 38 5.93 3.51 14.35
C ILE A 38 6.97 2.88 15.27
N LEU A 39 7.03 1.54 15.33
CA LEU A 39 8.01 0.83 16.14
C LEU A 39 9.45 1.13 15.69
N ASN A 40 9.70 1.21 14.38
CA ASN A 40 11.00 1.58 13.83
C ASN A 40 11.39 3.01 14.23
N ILE A 41 10.48 3.97 14.08
CA ILE A 41 10.72 5.37 14.49
C ILE A 41 11.03 5.45 15.98
N ILE A 42 10.26 4.78 16.84
CA ILE A 42 10.49 4.75 18.29
C ILE A 42 11.87 4.17 18.61
N THR A 43 12.25 3.07 17.95
CA THR A 43 13.52 2.38 18.18
C THR A 43 14.70 3.27 17.79
N PHE A 44 14.65 3.89 16.60
CA PHE A 44 15.72 4.79 16.15
C PHE A 44 15.76 6.13 16.90
N LEU A 45 14.67 6.55 17.55
CA LEU A 45 14.67 7.71 18.44
C LEU A 45 15.43 7.45 19.76
N GLN A 46 15.68 6.20 20.13
CA GLN A 46 16.35 5.88 21.39
C GLN A 46 17.79 6.43 21.40
N LYS A 47 18.16 7.04 22.53
CA LYS A 47 19.42 7.77 22.73
C LYS A 47 20.68 6.91 22.52
N GLN A 48 20.54 5.58 22.61
CA GLN A 48 21.63 4.62 22.41
C GLN A 48 22.04 4.47 20.93
N ILE A 49 21.10 4.58 19.99
CA ILE A 49 21.33 4.28 18.56
C ILE A 49 21.70 5.55 17.77
N ARG A 50 21.30 6.73 18.26
CA ARG A 50 21.51 8.06 17.63
C ARG A 50 22.98 8.49 17.45
N ARG A 51 23.93 7.66 17.87
CA ARG A 51 25.37 7.91 17.80
C ARG A 51 25.97 7.48 16.46
N ASN A 52 25.25 6.69 15.66
CA ASN A 52 25.68 6.24 14.34
C ASN A 52 24.99 7.06 13.23
N SER A 53 25.75 7.65 12.30
CA SER A 53 25.18 8.39 11.17
C SER A 53 24.25 7.52 10.30
N CYS A 54 24.50 6.21 10.25
CA CYS A 54 23.66 5.26 9.52
C CYS A 54 22.22 5.18 10.08
N SER A 55 22.03 5.33 11.39
CA SER A 55 20.69 5.24 11.99
C SER A 55 19.78 6.40 11.57
N PHE A 56 20.35 7.55 11.20
CA PHE A 56 19.56 8.69 10.70
C PHE A 56 18.97 8.40 9.32
N TYR A 57 19.70 7.70 8.44
CA TYR A 57 19.18 7.29 7.13
C TYR A 57 18.01 6.31 7.28
N PHE A 58 18.13 5.32 8.17
CA PHE A 58 17.04 4.38 8.46
C PHE A 58 15.83 5.05 9.12
N LEU A 59 16.06 6.03 10.00
CA LEU A 59 15.00 6.86 10.58
C LEU A 59 14.27 7.66 9.50
N SER A 60 15.01 8.33 8.61
CA SER A 60 14.43 9.09 7.49
C SER A 60 13.65 8.19 6.54
N SER A 61 14.16 7.00 6.21
CA SER A 61 13.41 6.01 5.41
C SER A 61 12.11 5.61 6.09
N SER A 62 12.16 5.28 7.39
CA SER A 62 10.97 4.87 8.15
C SER A 62 9.90 5.98 8.23
N ILE A 63 10.32 7.25 8.27
CA ILE A 63 9.41 8.41 8.22
C ILE A 63 8.77 8.54 6.83
N ILE A 64 9.57 8.38 5.76
CA ILE A 64 9.07 8.41 4.38
C ILE A 64 8.07 7.27 4.16
N ASP A 65 8.41 6.05 4.59
CA ASP A 65 7.53 4.89 4.53
C ASP A 65 6.23 5.15 5.29
N PHE A 66 6.30 5.72 6.50
CA PHE A 66 5.10 6.10 7.25
C PHE A 66 4.24 7.13 6.50
N CYS A 67 4.83 8.20 5.96
CA CYS A 67 4.10 9.21 5.19
C CYS A 67 3.43 8.60 3.95
N ILE A 68 4.10 7.68 3.26
CA ILE A 68 3.61 7.09 2.03
C ILE A 68 2.50 6.09 2.28
N MET A 69 2.62 5.26 3.33
CA MET A 69 1.53 4.41 3.78
C MET A 69 0.28 5.25 4.13
N ASN A 70 0.47 6.41 4.78
CA ASN A 70 -0.63 7.31 5.12
C ASN A 70 -1.22 8.09 3.94
N VAL A 71 -0.48 8.32 2.86
CA VAL A 71 -0.99 9.07 1.69
C VAL A 71 -1.54 8.12 0.63
N PHE A 72 -0.83 7.05 0.28
CA PHE A 72 -1.22 6.17 -0.82
C PHE A 72 -2.18 5.08 -0.37
N ILE A 73 -1.80 4.28 0.63
CA ILE A 73 -2.65 3.17 1.08
C ILE A 73 -3.94 3.68 1.73
N LEU A 74 -3.87 4.77 2.50
CA LEU A 74 -5.07 5.38 3.06
C LEU A 74 -6.01 5.92 1.97
N MET A 75 -5.47 6.56 0.92
CA MET A 75 -6.29 7.00 -0.21
C MET A 75 -6.88 5.83 -0.97
N GLU A 76 -6.13 4.74 -1.15
CA GLU A 76 -6.61 3.51 -1.79
C GLU A 76 -7.74 2.85 -0.98
N ILE A 77 -7.62 2.81 0.34
CA ILE A 77 -8.69 2.40 1.25
C ILE A 77 -9.92 3.29 1.02
N ILE A 78 -9.77 4.62 1.08
CA ILE A 78 -10.90 5.54 0.88
C ILE A 78 -11.57 5.32 -0.47
N THR A 79 -10.82 5.14 -1.56
CA THR A 79 -11.38 4.85 -2.89
C THR A 79 -12.09 3.49 -2.96
N THR A 80 -11.59 2.49 -2.24
CA THR A 80 -12.19 1.16 -2.19
C THR A 80 -13.54 1.17 -1.46
N PHE A 81 -13.72 2.07 -0.49
CA PHE A 81 -15.01 2.24 0.20
C PHE A 81 -15.95 3.23 -0.51
N ASN A 82 -15.43 4.19 -1.27
CA ASN A 82 -16.20 5.19 -2.01
C ASN A 82 -15.97 5.11 -3.53
N LYS A 83 -16.83 4.36 -4.23
CA LYS A 83 -16.76 4.19 -5.70
C LYS A 83 -16.78 5.50 -6.49
N SER A 84 -17.54 6.50 -6.05
CA SER A 84 -17.60 7.82 -6.72
C SER A 84 -16.27 8.59 -6.67
N LEU A 85 -15.51 8.42 -5.57
CA LEU A 85 -14.20 9.04 -5.43
C LEU A 85 -13.14 8.27 -6.20
N SER A 86 -13.28 6.94 -6.28
CA SER A 86 -12.45 6.07 -7.12
C SER A 86 -12.47 6.55 -8.58
N ASP A 87 -13.65 6.71 -9.18
CA ASP A 87 -13.76 7.11 -10.59
C ASP A 87 -13.12 8.48 -10.87
N LEU A 88 -13.20 9.40 -9.90
CA LEU A 88 -12.56 10.72 -9.99
C LEU A 88 -11.03 10.62 -9.94
N ILE A 89 -10.49 9.82 -9.01
CA ILE A 89 -9.04 9.67 -8.80
C ILE A 89 -8.40 8.89 -9.94
N TYR A 90 -9.02 7.81 -10.41
CA TYR A 90 -8.53 7.02 -11.54
C TYR A 90 -8.66 7.76 -12.89
N SER A 91 -9.60 8.70 -13.02
CA SER A 91 -9.66 9.62 -14.16
C SER A 91 -8.46 10.56 -14.22
N THR A 92 -7.85 10.89 -13.07
CA THR A 92 -6.63 11.69 -13.06
C THR A 92 -5.41 10.85 -13.43
N ASN A 93 -4.92 11.06 -14.66
CA ASN A 93 -3.78 10.37 -15.27
C ASN A 93 -2.48 10.41 -14.42
N ILE A 94 -2.36 11.43 -13.57
CA ILE A 94 -1.20 11.63 -12.68
C ILE A 94 -1.25 10.67 -11.50
N TRP A 95 -2.40 10.52 -10.82
CA TRP A 95 -2.52 9.64 -9.65
C TRP A 95 -2.37 8.18 -10.02
N CYS A 96 -2.92 7.76 -11.16
CA CYS A 96 -2.78 6.39 -11.65
C CYS A 96 -1.30 6.04 -11.93
N LYS A 97 -0.56 6.92 -12.64
CA LYS A 97 0.85 6.66 -12.97
C LYS A 97 1.78 6.81 -11.78
N VAL A 98 1.62 7.88 -11.00
CA VAL A 98 2.49 8.18 -9.86
C VAL A 98 2.24 7.22 -8.71
N GLY A 99 0.97 6.91 -8.42
CA GLY A 99 0.59 5.94 -7.39
C GLY A 99 1.15 4.56 -7.68
N ASN A 100 0.99 4.05 -8.90
CA ASN A 100 1.46 2.72 -9.26
C ASN A 100 3.00 2.63 -9.26
N CYS A 101 3.68 3.71 -9.67
CA CYS A 101 5.14 3.80 -9.64
C CYS A 101 5.69 3.81 -8.20
N ILE A 102 5.09 4.59 -7.31
CA ILE A 102 5.50 4.70 -5.91
C ILE A 102 5.20 3.41 -5.15
N MET A 103 4.06 2.78 -5.40
CA MET A 103 3.67 1.52 -4.77
C MET A 103 4.64 0.37 -5.08
N PHE A 104 5.16 0.31 -6.32
CA PHE A 104 6.10 -0.74 -6.72
C PHE A 104 7.55 -0.44 -6.37
N ILE A 105 8.00 0.80 -6.55
CA ILE A 105 9.43 1.12 -6.47
C ILE A 105 9.90 1.28 -5.03
N LEU A 106 9.09 1.85 -4.15
CA LEU A 106 9.58 2.20 -2.81
C LEU A 106 9.75 1.03 -1.84
N PRO A 107 8.88 0.00 -1.81
CA PRO A 107 9.13 -1.19 -1.00
C PRO A 107 10.44 -1.89 -1.41
N CYS A 108 10.86 -1.73 -2.66
CA CYS A 108 12.12 -2.27 -3.17
C CYS A 108 13.34 -1.39 -2.85
N LEU A 109 13.14 -0.14 -2.42
CA LEU A 109 14.22 0.77 -2.02
C LEU A 109 14.49 0.76 -0.51
N SER A 110 13.53 0.28 0.29
CA SER A 110 13.68 0.13 1.75
C SER A 110 14.27 -1.23 2.19
N SER A 111 14.63 -2.10 1.23
CA SER A 111 15.38 -3.35 1.46
C SER A 111 16.83 -3.23 0.99
#